data_AF-A0A080Z453-F1
#
_entry.id   AF-A0A080Z453-F1
#
_cell.length_a   1.000
_cell.length_b   1.000
_cell.length_c   1.000
_cell.angle_alpha   90.00
_cell.angle_beta   90.00
_cell.angle_gamma   90.00
#
_symmetry.space_group_name_H-M   'P 1'
#
loop_
_entity.id
_entity.type
_entity.pdbx_description
1 polymer ?
#
loop_
_entity_poly.entity_id
_entity_poly.type
_entity_poly.pdbx_seq_one_letter_code
_entity_poly.pdbx_strand_id
1 'polypeptide(L)'
;MLKSWFAAVLCTALGLAAQQGTPLVSADQWDERADAIVATFTDDDIIGQMTQIDINQLLTEDSKVDDDKVRAYAKMRVGSYLTSPFNN
;
A
#
# COMPACT_ATOMS: atom_id res chain seq x y z
N MET A 1 -51.97 -2.09 9.95
CA MET A 1 -51.08 -0.99 9.52
C MET A 1 -49.89 -0.98 10.46
N LEU A 2 -48.72 -1.45 9.99
CA LEU A 2 -47.51 -1.41 10.80
C LEU A 2 -47.18 0.05 11.09
N LYS A 3 -47.09 0.36 12.37
CA LYS A 3 -47.12 1.71 12.94
C LYS A 3 -45.83 2.43 12.47
N SER A 4 -45.95 3.53 11.72
CA SER A 4 -44.85 4.22 11.00
C SER A 4 -43.57 4.48 11.82
N TRP A 5 -43.71 4.69 13.14
CA TRP A 5 -42.60 4.88 14.07
C TRP A 5 -41.66 3.66 14.21
N PHE A 6 -42.14 2.44 13.95
CA PHE A 6 -41.29 1.24 13.95
C PHE A 6 -40.26 1.24 12.82
N ALA A 7 -40.65 1.73 11.63
CA ALA A 7 -39.74 1.84 10.50
C ALA A 7 -38.62 2.85 10.78
N ALA A 8 -38.95 3.98 11.43
CA ALA A 8 -37.96 4.98 11.82
C ALA A 8 -36.92 4.44 12.81
N VAL A 9 -37.35 3.66 13.81
CA VAL A 9 -36.46 3.03 14.79
C VAL A 9 -35.58 1.94 14.17
N LEU A 10 -36.12 1.16 13.24
CA LEU A 10 -35.34 0.17 12.49
C LEU A 10 -34.29 0.82 11.61
N CYS A 11 -34.63 1.90 10.91
CA CYS A 11 -33.69 2.64 10.08
C CYS A 11 -32.55 3.28 10.89
N THR A 12 -32.83 3.83 12.08
CA THR A 12 -31.78 4.39 12.95
C THR A 12 -30.90 3.30 13.55
N ALA A 13 -31.46 2.17 13.99
CA ALA A 13 -30.69 1.05 14.50
C ALA A 13 -29.77 0.41 13.43
N LEU A 14 -30.27 0.25 12.21
CA LEU A 14 -29.48 -0.24 11.07
C LEU A 14 -28.40 0.77 10.66
N GLY A 15 -28.68 2.06 10.73
CA GLY A 15 -27.69 3.12 10.47
C GLY A 15 -26.52 3.10 11.46
N LEU A 16 -26.79 2.94 12.77
CA LEU A 16 -25.75 2.82 13.79
C LEU A 16 -24.91 1.54 13.63
N ALA A 17 -25.54 0.41 13.31
CA ALA A 17 -24.84 -0.85 13.09
C ALA A 17 -23.96 -0.82 11.82
N ALA A 18 -24.42 -0.15 10.76
CA ALA A 18 -23.63 0.06 9.54
C ALA A 18 -22.41 0.97 9.78
N GLN A 19 -22.54 1.96 10.68
CA GLN A 19 -21.45 2.86 11.06
C GLN A 19 -20.39 2.17 11.96
N GLN A 20 -20.77 1.13 12.70
CA GLN A 20 -19.88 0.33 13.55
C GLN A 20 -19.22 -0.85 12.81
N GLY A 21 -19.75 -1.25 11.65
CA GLY A 21 -19.32 -2.46 10.93
C GLY A 21 -18.08 -2.30 10.06
N THR A 22 -17.61 -1.08 9.82
CA THR A 22 -16.33 -0.82 9.17
C THR A 22 -15.38 -0.20 10.19
N PRO A 23 -14.35 -0.92 10.66
CA PRO A 23 -13.32 -0.28 11.45
C PRO A 23 -12.63 0.75 10.56
N LEU A 24 -13.00 2.02 10.74
CA LEU A 24 -12.23 3.13 10.21
C LEU A 24 -10.91 3.10 10.96
N VAL A 25 -9.88 2.64 10.27
CA VAL A 25 -8.50 2.74 10.70
C VAL A 25 -8.22 4.22 10.97
N SER A 26 -7.76 4.58 12.17
CA SER A 26 -7.27 5.93 12.42
C SER A 26 -6.14 6.22 11.43
N ALA A 27 -6.08 7.45 10.90
CA ALA A 27 -5.02 7.84 9.97
C ALA A 27 -3.62 7.45 10.49
N ASP A 28 -3.44 7.55 11.80
CA ASP A 28 -2.15 7.37 12.46
C ASP A 28 -1.92 5.92 12.96
N GLN A 29 -2.79 4.96 12.62
CA GLN A 29 -2.71 3.58 13.16
C GLN A 29 -1.34 2.92 12.89
N TRP A 30 -0.66 3.33 11.82
CA TRP A 30 0.61 2.75 11.41
C TRP A 30 1.81 3.67 11.61
N ASP A 31 1.60 4.90 12.09
CA ASP A 31 2.67 5.91 12.19
C ASP A 31 3.77 5.45 13.12
N GLU A 32 3.43 4.97 14.32
CA GLU A 32 4.42 4.43 15.27
C GLU A 32 5.27 3.30 14.66
N ARG A 33 4.66 2.48 13.79
CA ARG A 33 5.36 1.39 13.10
C ARG A 33 6.23 1.92 11.96
N ALA A 34 5.72 2.86 11.17
CA ALA A 34 6.46 3.48 10.10
C ALA A 34 7.69 4.21 10.65
N ASP A 35 7.51 5.00 11.71
CA ASP A 35 8.57 5.69 12.44
C ASP A 35 9.59 4.70 12.99
N ALA A 36 9.16 3.61 13.61
CA ALA A 36 10.08 2.59 14.12
C ALA A 36 10.91 1.92 13.00
N ILE A 37 10.36 1.75 11.80
CA ILE A 37 11.10 1.22 10.65
C ILE A 37 12.08 2.27 10.11
N VAL A 38 11.59 3.48 9.82
CA VAL A 38 12.41 4.56 9.25
C VAL A 38 13.52 4.98 10.20
N ALA A 39 13.31 4.92 11.51
CA ALA A 39 14.35 5.17 12.50
C ALA A 39 15.53 4.18 12.45
N THR A 40 15.36 3.01 11.81
CA THR A 40 16.45 2.03 11.61
C THR A 40 17.22 2.23 10.31
N PHE A 41 16.75 3.12 9.44
CA PHE A 41 17.34 3.33 8.12
C PHE A 41 18.59 4.20 8.19
N THR A 42 19.57 3.86 7.36
CA THR A 42 20.66 4.77 6.98
C THR A 42 20.17 5.77 5.94
N ASP A 43 20.96 6.83 5.67
CA ASP A 43 20.65 7.77 4.58
C ASP A 43 20.50 7.05 3.22
N ASP A 44 21.34 6.03 2.97
CA ASP A 44 21.26 5.20 1.76
C ASP A 44 19.96 4.40 1.69
N ASP A 45 19.46 3.91 2.83
CA ASP A 45 18.16 3.23 2.89
C ASP A 45 17.02 4.19 2.57
N ILE A 46 17.04 5.40 3.14
CA ILE A 46 16.02 6.42 2.84
C ILE A 46 16.05 6.78 1.36
N ILE A 47 17.22 7.09 0.80
CA ILE A 47 17.36 7.45 -0.63
C ILE A 47 16.92 6.30 -1.53
N GLY A 48 17.32 5.07 -1.20
CA GLY A 48 16.92 3.88 -1.95
C GLY A 48 15.40 3.69 -1.94
N GLN A 49 14.76 3.76 -0.76
CA GLN A 49 13.32 3.60 -0.63
C GLN A 49 12.52 4.71 -1.36
N MET A 50 13.08 5.92 -1.45
CA MET A 50 12.51 7.04 -2.22
C MET A 50 12.80 6.96 -3.74
N THR A 51 13.59 5.98 -4.18
CA THR A 51 13.93 5.78 -5.59
C THR A 51 12.94 4.86 -6.27
N GLN A 52 12.40 5.32 -7.40
CA GLN A 52 11.57 4.54 -8.31
C GLN A 52 12.25 4.39 -9.67
N ILE A 53 12.24 3.18 -10.22
CA ILE A 53 12.88 2.86 -11.51
C ILE A 53 11.85 2.30 -12.49
N ASP A 54 12.03 2.52 -13.78
CA ASP A 54 11.23 1.86 -14.82
C ASP A 54 11.45 0.34 -14.77
N ILE A 55 10.38 -0.48 -14.73
CA ILE A 55 10.46 -1.94 -14.65
C ILE A 55 11.26 -2.58 -15.80
N ASN A 56 11.36 -1.92 -16.96
CA ASN A 56 12.15 -2.40 -18.11
C ASN A 56 13.65 -2.43 -17.79
N GLN A 57 14.11 -1.67 -16.78
CA GLN A 57 15.49 -1.76 -16.30
C GLN A 57 15.80 -3.10 -15.64
N LEU A 58 14.80 -3.87 -15.20
CA LEU A 58 14.99 -5.22 -14.65
C LEU A 58 14.99 -6.32 -15.72
N LEU A 59 14.85 -5.97 -17.00
CA LEU A 59 14.67 -6.95 -18.04
C LEU A 59 15.92 -7.12 -18.91
N THR A 60 16.08 -8.34 -19.41
CA THR A 60 16.92 -8.68 -20.55
C THR A 60 16.27 -8.16 -21.85
N GLU A 61 17.02 -8.20 -22.95
CA GLU A 61 16.52 -7.78 -24.27
C GLU A 61 15.33 -8.62 -24.77
N ASP A 62 15.20 -9.86 -24.31
CA ASP A 62 14.10 -10.79 -24.63
C ASP A 62 12.95 -10.76 -23.58
N SER A 63 12.87 -9.67 -22.80
CA SER A 63 11.82 -9.43 -21.80
C SER A 63 11.74 -10.51 -20.70
N LYS A 64 12.88 -11.07 -20.30
CA LYS A 64 13.00 -11.90 -19.09
C LYS A 64 13.57 -11.09 -17.95
N VAL A 65 13.33 -11.52 -16.71
CA VAL A 65 13.94 -10.89 -15.55
C VAL A 65 15.45 -11.14 -15.58
N ASP A 66 16.23 -10.07 -15.44
CA ASP A 66 17.68 -10.09 -15.33
C ASP A 66 18.08 -10.07 -13.84
N ASP A 67 18.48 -11.24 -13.33
CA ASP A 67 18.83 -11.44 -11.92
C ASP A 67 20.01 -10.56 -11.46
N ASP A 68 20.95 -10.24 -12.35
CA ASP A 68 22.10 -9.41 -12.02
C ASP A 68 21.66 -7.95 -11.83
N LYS A 69 20.76 -7.47 -12.69
CA LYS A 69 20.15 -6.14 -12.52
C LYS A 69 19.28 -6.07 -11.26
N VAL A 70 18.44 -7.08 -11.00
CA VAL A 70 17.66 -7.18 -9.75
C VAL A 70 18.59 -7.10 -8.54
N ARG A 71 19.69 -7.84 -8.54
CA ARG A 71 20.66 -7.82 -7.44
C ARG A 71 21.36 -6.46 -7.31
N ALA A 72 21.68 -5.81 -8.42
CA ALA A 72 22.28 -4.49 -8.40
C ALA A 72 21.35 -3.45 -7.76
N TYR A 73 20.08 -3.41 -8.18
CA TYR A 73 19.09 -2.49 -7.62
C TYR A 73 18.71 -2.82 -6.17
N ALA A 74 18.73 -4.11 -5.78
CA ALA A 74 18.56 -4.51 -4.39
C ALA A 74 19.70 -3.99 -3.49
N LYS A 75 20.96 -4.04 -3.94
CA LYS A 75 22.10 -3.44 -3.22
C LYS A 75 21.99 -1.93 -3.11
N MET A 76 21.34 -1.27 -4.07
CA MET A 76 21.02 0.16 -4.04
C MET A 76 19.71 0.47 -3.30
N ARG A 77 19.04 -0.56 -2.74
CA ARG A 77 17.87 -0.42 -1.86
C ARG A 77 16.65 0.24 -2.49
N VAL A 78 16.54 0.15 -3.82
CA VAL A 78 15.43 0.72 -4.61
C VAL A 78 14.09 0.25 -4.06
N GLY A 79 13.21 1.21 -3.73
CA GLY A 79 11.92 0.95 -3.08
C GLY A 79 10.76 0.68 -4.04
N SER A 80 10.87 1.09 -5.31
CA SER A 80 9.75 0.99 -6.26
C SER A 80 10.21 0.71 -7.69
N TYR A 81 9.39 -0.04 -8.42
CA TYR A 81 9.52 -0.25 -9.86
C TYR A 81 8.18 0.06 -10.55
N LEU A 82 8.19 0.96 -11.53
CA LEU A 82 6.99 1.47 -12.18
C LEU A 82 6.71 0.76 -13.51
N THR A 83 5.41 0.62 -13.80
CA THR A 83 4.77 0.10 -15.01
C THR A 83 4.67 -1.42 -15.12
N SER A 84 3.79 -1.88 -16.01
CA SER A 84 3.77 -3.29 -16.43
C SER A 84 4.73 -3.47 -17.60
N PRO A 85 5.67 -4.42 -17.53
CA PRO A 85 6.52 -4.75 -18.67
C PRO A 85 5.80 -5.61 -19.71
N PHE A 86 4.65 -6.19 -19.34
CA PHE A 86 3.88 -7.08 -20.19
C PHE A 86 2.58 -6.39 -20.60
N ASN A 87 2.34 -6.36 -21.91
CA ASN A 87 1.04 -5.98 -22.43
C ASN A 87 0.05 -7.12 -22.17
N ASN A 88 -1.18 -6.77 -21.77
CA ASN A 88 -2.31 -7.71 -21.74
C ASN A 88 -2.82 -8.02 -23.15
#